data_AF-A0AAE0FL84-F1
#
_entry.id   AF-A0AAE0FL84-F1
#
_cell.length_a   1.000
_cell.length_b   1.000
_cell.length_c   1.000
_cell.angle_alpha   90.00
_cell.angle_beta   90.00
_cell.angle_gamma   90.00
#
_symmetry.space_group_name_H-M   'P 1'
#
loop_
_entity.id
_entity.type
_entity.pdbx_description
1 polymer ?
#
loop_
_entity_poly.entity_id
_entity_poly.type
_entity_poly.pdbx_seq_one_letter_code
_entity_poly.pdbx_strand_id
1 'polypeptide(L)'
;ILGLNVFEMLLGSLPVMLLIIPTACAGGFQLKKAESETWSSVANVALAIAAFVQGVALAAALYYIDQVATVHHDELCDPANDDLEVKALEAEEAERQEQYKYLTDWNRPKFPWLVKVLLAVSALCAGFSTYTFYLFSESCFQTFNVTDKISCLRVESDREYEYCLSGNALNLVKPLGWVATLVYTISLLGMYAFFKWANREMKITQVQHVNGASNGTTELVEAQDVRGFTTVVQQG
;
A
#
# COMPACT_ATOMS: atom_id res chain seq x y z
N ILE A 1 -13.80 -3.10 -24.25
CA ILE A 1 -13.96 -2.49 -22.91
C ILE A 1 -13.18 -1.18 -22.90
N LEU A 2 -13.73 0.02 -22.87
CA LEU A 2 -14.93 0.57 -23.53
C LEU A 2 -14.48 1.13 -24.89
N GLY A 3 -15.26 1.04 -25.96
CA GLY A 3 -14.87 1.52 -27.31
C GLY A 3 -14.82 3.05 -27.47
N LEU A 4 -14.34 3.76 -26.44
CA LEU A 4 -14.30 5.22 -26.37
C LEU A 4 -13.00 5.76 -26.93
N ASN A 5 -13.08 6.90 -27.60
CA ASN A 5 -11.91 7.58 -28.14
C ASN A 5 -11.01 8.09 -26.99
N VAL A 6 -9.70 7.84 -27.09
CA VAL A 6 -8.70 8.28 -26.11
C VAL A 6 -8.76 9.80 -25.89
N PHE A 7 -9.07 10.56 -26.93
CA PHE A 7 -9.26 12.01 -26.84
C PHE A 7 -10.44 12.41 -25.95
N GLU A 8 -11.54 11.64 -25.95
CA GLU A 8 -12.72 11.91 -25.13
C GLU A 8 -12.44 11.60 -23.65
N MET A 9 -11.68 10.54 -23.36
CA MET A 9 -11.17 10.29 -22.01
C MET A 9 -10.20 11.38 -21.55
N LEU A 10 -9.32 11.86 -22.45
CA LEU A 10 -8.37 12.93 -22.12
C LEU A 10 -9.11 14.25 -21.83
N LEU A 11 -10.14 14.58 -22.62
CA LEU A 11 -10.97 15.78 -22.45
C LEU A 11 -11.78 15.72 -21.14
N GLY A 12 -12.24 14.52 -20.75
CA GLY A 12 -12.87 14.29 -19.44
C GLY A 12 -11.91 14.52 -18.26
N SER A 13 -10.61 14.27 -18.42
CA SER A 13 -9.60 14.54 -17.40
C SER A 13 -9.05 15.98 -17.40
N LEU A 14 -9.47 16.81 -18.35
CA LEU A 14 -9.00 18.20 -18.50
C LEU A 14 -9.18 19.07 -17.22
N PRO A 15 -10.27 18.94 -16.44
CA PRO A 15 -10.41 19.66 -15.17
C PRO A 15 -9.34 19.27 -14.14
N VAL A 16 -8.89 18.01 -14.16
CA VAL A 16 -7.83 17.51 -13.27
C VAL A 16 -6.47 18.06 -13.68
N MET A 17 -6.23 18.25 -14.99
CA MET A 17 -4.99 18.86 -15.48
C MET A 17 -4.82 20.29 -14.96
N LEU A 18 -5.90 21.09 -14.87
CA LEU A 18 -5.84 22.43 -14.27
C LEU A 18 -5.43 22.41 -12.79
N LEU A 19 -5.73 21.33 -12.08
CA LEU A 19 -5.34 21.14 -10.68
C LEU A 19 -3.88 20.69 -10.51
N ILE A 20 -3.33 19.98 -11.51
CA ILE A 20 -1.95 19.47 -11.48
C ILE A 20 -0.93 20.55 -11.91
N ILE A 21 -1.31 21.49 -12.78
CA ILE A 21 -0.43 22.57 -13.22
C ILE A 21 0.21 23.34 -12.05
N PRO A 22 -0.53 23.86 -11.04
CA PRO A 22 0.08 24.61 -9.95
C PRO A 22 1.01 23.75 -9.09
N THR A 23 0.75 22.45 -8.93
CA THR A 23 1.59 21.55 -8.13
C THR A 23 2.88 21.18 -8.86
N ALA A 24 2.79 20.94 -10.17
CA ALA A 24 3.96 20.74 -11.03
C ALA A 24 4.83 22.00 -11.11
N CYS A 25 4.22 23.18 -11.27
CA CYS A 25 4.93 24.46 -11.25
C CYS A 25 5.59 24.72 -9.88
N ALA A 26 4.90 24.47 -8.77
CA ALA A 26 5.48 24.60 -7.43
C ALA A 26 6.69 23.69 -7.24
N GLY A 27 6.61 22.43 -7.69
CA GLY A 27 7.75 21.51 -7.71
C GLY A 27 8.91 22.02 -8.55
N GLY A 28 8.65 22.52 -9.76
CA GLY A 28 9.67 23.12 -10.62
C GLY A 28 10.34 24.36 -10.01
N PHE A 29 9.58 25.23 -9.35
CA PHE A 29 10.14 26.41 -8.67
C PHE A 29 10.96 26.06 -7.44
N GLN A 30 10.62 24.99 -6.71
CA GLN A 30 11.47 24.53 -5.61
C GLN A 30 12.89 24.19 -6.05
N LEU A 31 13.07 23.67 -7.28
CA LEU A 31 14.39 23.34 -7.82
C LEU A 31 15.26 24.59 -8.04
N LYS A 32 14.63 25.75 -8.29
CA LYS A 32 15.32 27.03 -8.51
C LYS A 32 15.50 27.87 -7.24
N LYS A 33 15.03 27.38 -6.09
CA LYS A 33 15.10 28.10 -4.81
C LYS A 33 16.53 28.49 -4.41
N ALA A 34 17.53 27.72 -4.86
CA ALA A 34 18.94 27.99 -4.61
C ALA A 34 19.57 29.06 -5.55
N GLU A 35 18.91 29.43 -6.65
CA GLU A 35 19.46 30.38 -7.64
C GLU A 35 19.22 31.85 -7.23
N SER A 36 18.09 32.17 -6.58
CA SER A 36 17.82 33.53 -6.08
C SER A 36 16.75 33.57 -4.98
N GLU A 37 16.81 34.61 -4.14
CA GLU A 37 15.79 34.90 -3.12
C GLU A 37 14.39 35.13 -3.71
N THR A 38 14.34 35.66 -4.94
CA THR A 38 13.09 35.84 -5.69
C THR A 38 12.47 34.49 -6.03
N TRP A 39 13.25 33.51 -6.48
CA TRP A 39 12.75 32.15 -6.75
C TRP A 39 12.29 31.45 -5.47
N SER A 40 12.96 31.68 -4.34
CA SER A 40 12.53 31.18 -3.03
C SER A 40 11.14 31.68 -2.63
N SER A 41 10.90 32.99 -2.79
CA SER A 41 9.60 33.59 -2.49
C SER A 41 8.49 33.07 -3.41
N VAL A 42 8.76 32.98 -4.72
CA VAL A 42 7.80 32.44 -5.70
C VAL A 42 7.48 30.97 -5.44
N ALA A 43 8.47 30.15 -5.09
CA ALA A 43 8.27 28.74 -4.78
C ALA A 43 7.37 28.55 -3.54
N ASN A 44 7.57 29.34 -2.49
CA ASN A 44 6.74 29.26 -1.28
C ASN A 44 5.29 29.69 -1.56
N VAL A 45 5.09 30.76 -2.35
CA VAL A 45 3.74 31.23 -2.74
C VAL A 45 3.05 30.20 -3.65
N ALA A 46 3.75 29.66 -4.64
CA ALA A 46 3.22 28.64 -5.53
C ALA A 46 2.81 27.37 -4.76
N LEU A 47 3.60 26.96 -3.76
CA LEU A 47 3.26 25.83 -2.90
C LEU A 47 2.04 26.09 -2.03
N ALA A 48 1.92 27.30 -1.47
CA ALA A 48 0.74 27.70 -0.70
C ALA A 48 -0.54 27.68 -1.55
N ILE A 49 -0.46 28.21 -2.78
CA ILE A 49 -1.57 28.17 -3.75
C ILE A 49 -1.90 26.72 -4.11
N ALA A 50 -0.89 25.90 -4.40
CA ALA A 50 -1.09 24.49 -4.74
C ALA A 50 -1.79 23.72 -3.61
N ALA A 51 -1.33 23.89 -2.36
CA ALA A 51 -1.93 23.27 -1.19
C ALA A 51 -3.38 23.73 -0.99
N PHE A 52 -3.67 25.02 -1.16
CA PHE A 52 -5.02 25.55 -1.05
C PHE A 52 -5.95 24.99 -2.13
N VAL A 53 -5.53 25.01 -3.39
CA VAL A 53 -6.31 24.47 -4.52
C VAL A 53 -6.58 22.98 -4.35
N GLN A 54 -5.57 22.21 -3.92
CA GLN A 54 -5.73 20.78 -3.62
C GLN A 54 -6.70 20.55 -2.45
N GLY A 55 -6.61 21.37 -1.39
CA GLY A 55 -7.52 21.30 -0.25
C GLY A 55 -8.98 21.57 -0.62
N VAL A 56 -9.22 22.61 -1.41
CA VAL A 56 -10.58 22.94 -1.89
C VAL A 56 -11.13 21.85 -2.79
N ALA A 57 -10.31 21.30 -3.71
CA ALA A 57 -10.76 20.23 -4.59
C ALA A 57 -11.08 18.94 -3.85
N LEU A 58 -10.29 18.59 -2.82
CA LEU A 58 -10.59 17.44 -1.97
C LEU A 58 -11.91 17.65 -1.22
N ALA A 59 -12.13 18.85 -0.66
CA ALA A 59 -13.37 19.17 0.04
C ALA A 59 -14.59 19.14 -0.91
N ALA A 60 -14.45 19.69 -2.12
CA ALA A 60 -15.49 19.64 -3.15
C ALA A 60 -15.78 18.19 -3.58
N ALA A 61 -14.75 17.38 -3.80
CA ALA A 61 -14.91 15.97 -4.14
C ALA A 61 -15.66 15.21 -3.05
N LEU A 62 -15.27 15.40 -1.78
CA LEU A 62 -15.96 14.80 -0.64
C LEU A 62 -17.43 15.25 -0.57
N TYR A 63 -17.71 16.54 -0.76
CA TYR A 63 -19.07 17.08 -0.76
C TYR A 63 -19.94 16.45 -1.86
N TYR A 64 -19.43 16.32 -3.09
CA TYR A 64 -20.17 15.69 -4.18
C TYR A 64 -20.36 14.19 -3.97
N ILE A 65 -19.34 13.49 -3.44
CA ILE A 65 -19.47 12.07 -3.08
C ILE A 65 -20.57 11.90 -2.02
N ASP A 66 -20.55 12.71 -0.96
CA ASP A 66 -21.55 12.65 0.12
C ASP A 66 -22.96 13.00 -0.37
N GLN A 67 -23.07 14.03 -1.22
CA GLN A 67 -24.33 14.40 -1.85
C GLN A 67 -24.90 13.26 -2.70
N VAL A 68 -24.09 12.64 -3.56
CA VAL A 68 -24.53 11.52 -4.40
C VAL A 68 -24.88 10.31 -3.53
N ALA A 69 -24.06 9.99 -2.53
CA ALA A 69 -24.32 8.90 -1.60
C ALA A 69 -25.63 9.09 -0.83
N THR A 70 -25.98 10.34 -0.48
CA THR A 70 -27.21 10.65 0.25
C THR A 70 -28.44 10.67 -0.67
N VAL A 71 -28.34 11.27 -1.86
CA VAL A 71 -29.46 11.41 -2.81
C VAL A 71 -29.83 10.08 -3.43
N HIS A 72 -28.82 9.27 -3.77
CA HIS A 72 -29.01 7.94 -4.36
C HIS A 72 -28.91 6.83 -3.30
N HIS A 73 -29.03 7.15 -2.02
CA HIS A 73 -28.91 6.17 -0.93
C HIS A 73 -29.84 4.97 -1.15
N ASP A 74 -31.10 5.21 -1.51
CA ASP A 74 -32.10 4.16 -1.68
C ASP A 74 -31.85 3.30 -2.93
N GLU A 75 -31.27 3.87 -4.00
CA GLU A 75 -30.84 3.15 -5.20
C GLU A 75 -29.59 2.30 -4.92
N LEU A 76 -28.63 2.87 -4.19
CA LEU A 76 -27.38 2.21 -3.79
C LEU A 76 -27.60 1.12 -2.74
N CYS A 77 -28.67 1.23 -1.94
CA CYS A 77 -29.04 0.25 -0.91
C CYS A 77 -30.07 -0.78 -1.41
N ASP A 78 -30.52 -0.70 -2.66
CA ASP A 78 -31.46 -1.68 -3.22
C ASP A 78 -30.72 -2.98 -3.57
N PRO A 79 -30.91 -4.08 -2.80
CA PRO A 79 -30.24 -5.35 -3.05
C PRO A 79 -30.68 -6.02 -4.37
N ALA A 80 -31.71 -5.50 -5.05
CA ALA A 80 -32.16 -6.01 -6.34
C ALA A 80 -31.28 -5.55 -7.52
N ASN A 81 -30.51 -4.47 -7.36
CA ASN A 81 -29.57 -3.96 -8.36
C ASN A 81 -28.10 -4.37 -8.11
N ASP A 82 -27.82 -5.06 -7.00
CA ASP A 82 -26.52 -5.67 -6.76
C ASP A 82 -26.19 -6.65 -7.88
N ASP A 83 -25.05 -6.43 -8.53
CA ASP A 83 -24.52 -7.42 -9.46
C ASP A 83 -24.19 -8.70 -8.68
N LEU A 84 -24.93 -9.77 -8.96
CA LEU A 84 -24.80 -11.05 -8.27
C LEU A 84 -23.36 -11.59 -8.37
N GLU A 85 -22.63 -11.24 -9.43
CA GLU A 85 -21.22 -11.59 -9.60
C GLU A 85 -20.35 -10.86 -8.56
N VAL A 86 -20.56 -9.56 -8.37
CA VAL A 86 -19.82 -8.75 -7.39
C VAL A 86 -20.12 -9.21 -5.97
N LYS A 87 -21.39 -9.46 -5.65
CA LYS A 87 -21.81 -9.92 -4.32
C LYS A 87 -21.20 -11.29 -3.95
N ALA A 88 -21.10 -12.18 -4.93
CA ALA A 88 -20.43 -13.47 -4.73
C ALA A 88 -18.93 -13.30 -4.45
N LEU A 89 -18.26 -12.40 -5.18
CA LEU A 89 -16.85 -12.06 -4.96
C LEU A 89 -16.63 -11.39 -3.60
N GLU A 90 -17.50 -10.45 -3.21
CA GLU A 90 -17.44 -9.79 -1.90
C GLU A 90 -17.66 -10.78 -0.76
N ALA A 91 -18.59 -11.72 -0.89
CA ALA A 91 -18.80 -12.77 0.10
C ALA A 91 -17.56 -13.66 0.25
N GLU A 92 -16.95 -14.08 -0.87
CA GLU A 92 -15.71 -14.87 -0.85
C GLU A 92 -14.53 -14.10 -0.24
N GLU A 93 -14.41 -12.80 -0.57
CA GLU A 93 -13.39 -11.92 -0.01
C GLU A 93 -13.60 -11.66 1.48
N ALA A 94 -14.84 -11.47 1.92
CA ALA A 94 -15.19 -11.30 3.33
C ALA A 94 -14.82 -12.54 4.15
N GLU A 95 -15.19 -13.73 3.67
CA GLU A 95 -14.80 -15.00 4.31
C GLU A 95 -13.26 -15.14 4.39
N ARG A 96 -12.56 -14.80 3.31
CA ARG A 96 -11.09 -14.82 3.25
C ARG A 96 -10.47 -13.83 4.23
N GLN A 97 -11.03 -12.63 4.36
CA GLN A 97 -10.57 -11.60 5.28
C GLN A 97 -10.81 -11.99 6.74
N GLU A 98 -11.95 -12.59 7.07
CA GLU A 98 -12.25 -13.09 8.41
C GLU A 98 -11.30 -14.22 8.81
N GLN A 99 -11.08 -15.19 7.91
CA GLN A 99 -10.09 -16.24 8.12
C GLN A 99 -8.68 -15.68 8.29
N TYR A 100 -8.28 -14.72 7.45
CA TYR A 100 -6.98 -14.06 7.57
C TYR A 100 -6.82 -13.34 8.90
N LYS A 101 -7.84 -12.59 9.33
CA LYS A 101 -7.87 -11.88 10.62
C LYS A 101 -7.76 -12.85 11.79
N TYR A 102 -8.47 -13.97 11.73
CA TYR A 102 -8.39 -15.02 12.75
C TYR A 102 -7.01 -15.69 12.79
N LEU A 103 -6.41 -16.01 11.63
CA LEU A 103 -5.09 -16.64 11.56
C LEU A 103 -3.94 -15.71 11.99
N THR A 104 -4.07 -14.42 11.70
CA THR A 104 -3.09 -13.39 12.04
C THR A 104 -3.29 -12.77 13.43
N ASP A 105 -4.29 -13.24 14.19
CA ASP A 105 -4.53 -12.78 15.56
C ASP A 105 -3.35 -13.14 16.48
N TRP A 106 -2.78 -12.10 17.09
CA TRP A 106 -1.62 -12.17 17.96
C TRP A 106 -1.89 -13.00 19.23
N ASN A 107 -3.14 -13.03 19.71
CA ASN A 107 -3.53 -13.69 20.95
C ASN A 107 -3.87 -15.18 20.77
N ARG A 108 -3.81 -15.69 19.54
CA ARG A 108 -4.13 -17.09 19.27
C ARG A 108 -3.10 -18.02 19.94
N PRO A 109 -3.55 -19.09 20.63
CA PRO A 109 -2.65 -20.01 21.35
C PRO A 109 -1.70 -20.79 20.42
N LYS A 110 -2.07 -20.97 19.15
CA LYS A 110 -1.25 -21.65 18.13
C LYS A 110 -0.34 -20.70 17.34
N PHE A 111 -0.27 -19.41 17.68
CA PHE A 111 0.54 -18.47 16.92
C PHE A 111 2.05 -18.69 17.21
N PRO A 112 2.87 -18.96 16.19
CA PRO A 112 4.28 -19.27 16.39
C PRO A 112 5.06 -18.08 16.98
N TRP A 113 5.74 -18.31 18.10
CA TRP A 113 6.51 -17.28 18.81
C TRP A 113 7.62 -16.66 17.95
N LEU A 114 8.23 -17.44 17.05
CA LEU A 114 9.25 -16.97 16.10
C LEU A 114 8.71 -15.87 15.19
N VAL A 115 7.45 -16.00 14.76
CA VAL A 115 6.81 -14.99 13.90
C VAL A 115 6.51 -13.73 14.69
N LYS A 116 6.14 -13.84 15.98
CA LYS A 116 5.96 -12.66 16.86
C LYS A 116 7.26 -11.88 17.01
N VAL A 117 8.35 -12.58 17.29
CA VAL A 117 9.69 -11.96 17.43
C VAL A 117 10.12 -11.35 16.11
N LEU A 118 9.96 -12.06 14.99
CA LEU A 118 10.30 -11.56 13.65
C LEU A 118 9.56 -10.24 13.34
N LEU A 119 8.25 -10.19 13.63
CA LEU A 119 7.39 -9.04 13.34
C LEU A 119 7.71 -7.85 14.26
N ALA A 120 7.97 -8.11 15.54
CA ALA A 120 8.41 -7.08 16.48
C ALA A 120 9.77 -6.51 16.08
N VAL A 121 10.74 -7.36 15.72
CA VAL A 121 12.07 -6.94 15.28
C VAL A 121 11.99 -6.16 13.97
N SER A 122 11.19 -6.61 12.98
CA SER A 122 11.02 -5.87 11.73
C SER A 122 10.38 -4.50 11.95
N ALA A 123 9.36 -4.40 12.82
CA ALA A 123 8.72 -3.13 13.16
C ALA A 123 9.69 -2.16 13.85
N LEU A 124 10.49 -2.65 14.81
CA LEU A 124 11.52 -1.85 15.47
C LEU A 124 12.60 -1.40 14.50
N CYS A 125 13.05 -2.28 13.61
CA CYS A 125 14.03 -1.93 12.57
C CYS A 125 13.46 -0.90 11.57
N ALA A 126 12.19 -1.03 11.17
CA ALA A 126 11.51 -0.06 10.30
C ALA A 126 11.43 1.32 10.95
N GLY A 127 11.03 1.35 12.23
CA GLY A 127 10.98 2.57 13.02
C GLY A 127 12.38 3.19 13.12
N PHE A 128 13.37 2.41 13.52
CA PHE A 128 14.75 2.87 13.68
C PHE A 128 15.34 3.43 12.38
N SER A 129 15.16 2.75 11.23
CA SER A 129 15.64 3.25 9.95
C SER A 129 14.94 4.56 9.55
N THR A 130 13.63 4.65 9.80
CA THR A 130 12.84 5.85 9.46
C THR A 130 13.26 7.04 10.31
N TYR A 131 13.44 6.86 11.62
CA TYR A 131 13.95 7.91 12.50
C TYR A 131 15.39 8.30 12.16
N THR A 132 16.22 7.35 11.72
CA THR A 132 17.59 7.64 11.28
C THR A 132 17.59 8.53 10.04
N PHE A 133 16.76 8.24 9.04
CA PHE A 133 16.63 9.09 7.86
C PHE A 133 16.03 10.46 8.19
N TYR A 134 15.09 10.53 9.13
CA TYR A 134 14.46 11.80 9.51
C TYR A 134 15.39 12.71 10.31
N LEU A 135 16.04 12.18 11.36
CA LEU A 135 16.88 12.98 12.27
C LEU A 135 18.31 13.19 11.74
N PHE A 136 18.83 12.26 10.95
CA PHE A 136 20.22 12.28 10.49
C PHE A 136 20.32 12.30 8.96
N SER A 137 19.36 12.94 8.28
CA SER A 137 19.32 13.05 6.82
C SER A 137 20.66 13.54 6.23
N GLU A 138 21.23 14.61 6.82
CA GLU A 138 22.51 15.21 6.41
C GLU A 138 23.72 14.27 6.60
N SER A 139 23.63 13.33 7.54
CA SER A 139 24.67 12.33 7.79
C SER A 139 24.47 11.05 6.97
N CYS A 140 23.24 10.77 6.53
CA CYS A 140 22.90 9.62 5.68
C CYS A 140 23.22 9.87 4.20
N PHE A 141 22.96 11.09 3.73
CA PHE A 141 23.11 11.46 2.32
C PHE A 141 24.08 12.62 2.16
N GLN A 142 24.77 12.65 1.02
CA GLN A 142 25.41 13.86 0.54
C GLN A 142 24.33 14.92 0.27
N THR A 143 24.61 16.19 0.58
CA THR A 143 23.79 17.30 0.10
C THR A 143 23.80 17.28 -1.44
N PHE A 144 22.64 17.08 -2.04
CA PHE A 144 22.45 17.04 -3.48
C PHE A 144 21.27 17.93 -3.85
N ASN A 145 21.48 18.83 -4.79
CA ASN A 145 20.40 19.59 -5.39
C ASN A 145 20.02 18.96 -6.73
N VAL A 146 18.74 19.00 -7.08
CA VAL A 146 18.24 18.35 -8.33
C VAL A 146 18.85 18.97 -9.59
N THR A 147 19.37 20.19 -9.48
CA THR A 147 20.09 20.91 -10.54
C THR A 147 21.58 20.53 -10.65
N ASP A 148 22.12 19.81 -9.68
CA ASP A 148 23.54 19.42 -9.67
C ASP A 148 23.80 18.31 -10.69
N LYS A 149 24.88 18.47 -11.46
CA LYS A 149 25.33 17.40 -12.36
C LYS A 149 26.03 16.33 -11.54
N ILE A 150 25.62 15.07 -11.71
CA ILE A 150 26.20 13.89 -11.04
C ILE A 150 27.72 13.81 -11.25
N SER A 151 28.21 14.27 -12.41
CA SER A 151 29.64 14.31 -12.74
C SER A 151 30.46 15.30 -11.93
N CYS A 152 29.85 16.22 -11.16
CA CYS A 152 30.55 17.26 -10.41
C CYS A 152 29.90 17.58 -9.05
N LEU A 153 29.27 16.59 -8.40
CA LEU A 153 28.81 16.78 -7.02
C LEU A 153 29.99 17.16 -6.13
N ARG A 154 29.89 18.30 -5.48
CA ARG A 154 30.90 18.83 -4.56
C ARG A 154 30.79 18.12 -3.21
N VAL A 155 31.83 17.40 -2.82
CA VAL A 155 31.94 16.81 -1.48
C VAL A 155 32.43 17.89 -0.52
N GLU A 156 31.55 18.39 0.35
CA GLU A 156 31.95 19.27 1.45
C GLU A 156 32.72 18.42 2.48
N SER A 157 34.04 18.54 2.45
CA SER A 157 34.99 17.99 3.41
C SER A 157 35.95 19.10 3.78
N ASP A 158 36.32 19.20 5.06
CA ASP A 158 37.23 20.21 5.66
C ASP A 158 38.67 20.23 5.06
N ARG A 159 38.92 19.51 3.97
CA ARG A 159 40.15 19.54 3.19
C ARG A 159 39.83 19.82 1.73
N GLU A 160 40.52 20.83 1.22
CA GLU A 160 40.62 21.33 -0.16
C GLU A 160 40.97 20.23 -1.19
N TYR A 161 40.09 19.26 -1.41
CA TYR A 161 40.18 18.31 -2.53
C TYR A 161 38.78 18.03 -3.07
N GLU A 162 38.55 18.52 -4.29
CA GLU A 162 37.31 18.44 -5.06
C GLU A 162 37.13 17.03 -5.64
N TYR A 163 36.39 16.16 -4.93
CA TYR A 163 36.06 14.83 -5.43
C TYR A 163 34.72 14.88 -6.18
N CYS A 164 34.78 14.88 -7.51
CA CYS A 164 33.62 14.58 -8.33
C CYS A 164 33.19 13.11 -8.11
N LEU A 165 31.91 12.85 -7.83
CA LEU A 165 31.34 11.50 -7.93
C LEU A 165 31.68 10.98 -9.34
N SER A 166 32.56 10.00 -9.44
CA SER A 166 33.18 9.52 -10.70
C SER A 166 32.20 8.80 -11.64
N GLY A 167 31.01 9.38 -11.89
CA GLY A 167 29.91 8.81 -12.65
C GLY A 167 29.07 7.77 -11.90
N ASN A 168 29.36 7.48 -10.63
CA ASN A 168 28.66 6.44 -9.87
C ASN A 168 27.72 7.04 -8.81
N ALA A 169 26.41 6.97 -9.05
CA ALA A 169 25.37 7.50 -8.17
C ALA A 169 25.34 6.83 -6.78
N LEU A 170 25.91 5.64 -6.63
CA LEU A 170 25.93 4.90 -5.36
C LEU A 170 26.85 5.54 -4.30
N ASN A 171 27.78 6.41 -4.70
CA ASN A 171 28.61 7.17 -3.76
C ASN A 171 27.87 8.34 -3.09
N LEU A 172 26.63 8.63 -3.48
CA LEU A 172 25.80 9.64 -2.83
C LEU A 172 25.43 9.27 -1.39
N VAL A 173 25.35 7.97 -1.12
CA VAL A 173 24.98 7.43 0.17
C VAL A 173 26.24 7.33 1.03
N LYS A 174 26.29 8.13 2.11
CA LYS A 174 27.36 8.07 3.11
C LYS A 174 27.34 6.70 3.81
N PRO A 175 28.41 6.28 4.50
CA PRO A 175 28.44 4.99 5.20
C PRO A 175 27.28 4.81 6.19
N LEU A 176 26.84 5.90 6.85
CA LEU A 176 25.66 5.87 7.73
C LEU A 176 24.36 5.59 6.97
N GLY A 177 24.20 6.16 5.77
CA GLY A 177 23.05 5.92 4.91
C GLY A 177 22.99 4.46 4.44
N TRP A 178 24.13 3.85 4.13
CA TRP A 178 24.19 2.42 3.77
C TRP A 178 23.74 1.52 4.92
N VAL A 179 24.14 1.84 6.15
CA VAL A 179 23.67 1.12 7.35
C VAL A 179 22.16 1.27 7.51
N ALA A 180 21.63 2.49 7.40
CA ALA A 180 20.19 2.75 7.51
C ALA A 180 19.39 2.04 6.41
N THR A 181 19.86 2.05 5.17
CA THR A 181 19.26 1.32 4.05
C THR A 181 19.30 -0.19 4.29
N LEU A 182 20.41 -0.74 4.79
CA LEU A 182 20.53 -2.16 5.09
C LEU A 182 19.52 -2.58 6.18
N VAL A 183 19.44 -1.83 7.28
CA VAL A 183 18.46 -2.08 8.35
C VAL A 183 17.03 -2.02 7.83
N TYR A 184 16.72 -1.06 6.96
CA TYR A 184 15.41 -0.98 6.30
C TYR A 184 15.14 -2.19 5.40
N THR A 185 16.12 -2.63 4.60
CA THR A 185 15.96 -3.83 3.77
C THR A 185 15.74 -5.10 4.60
N ILE A 186 16.40 -5.25 5.75
CA ILE A 186 16.16 -6.35 6.69
C ILE A 186 14.72 -6.31 7.20
N SER A 187 14.22 -5.12 7.53
CA SER A 187 12.83 -4.95 7.96
C SER A 187 11.84 -5.38 6.88
N LEU A 188 12.05 -4.96 5.62
CA LEU A 188 11.23 -5.39 4.47
C LEU A 188 11.28 -6.90 4.26
N LEU A 189 12.45 -7.53 4.39
CA LEU A 189 12.59 -8.99 4.29
C LEU A 189 11.86 -9.71 5.42
N GLY A 190 11.91 -9.19 6.65
CA GLY A 190 11.14 -9.71 7.78
C GLY A 190 9.63 -9.63 7.54
N MET A 191 9.15 -8.48 7.03
CA MET A 191 7.75 -8.29 6.67
C MET A 191 7.33 -9.21 5.51
N TYR A 192 8.19 -9.38 4.50
CA TYR A 192 7.94 -10.30 3.39
C TYR A 192 7.87 -11.76 3.85
N ALA A 193 8.76 -12.17 4.75
CA ALA A 193 8.73 -13.51 5.35
C ALA A 193 7.44 -13.73 6.14
N PHE A 194 6.98 -12.72 6.88
CA PHE A 194 5.68 -12.76 7.55
C PHE A 194 4.52 -12.93 6.55
N PHE A 195 4.45 -12.12 5.49
CA PHE A 195 3.41 -12.25 4.47
C PHE A 195 3.42 -13.62 3.80
N LYS A 196 4.61 -14.16 3.49
CA LYS A 196 4.73 -15.51 2.94
C LYS A 196 4.25 -16.58 3.91
N TRP A 197 4.57 -16.44 5.20
CA TRP A 197 4.07 -17.35 6.22
C TRP A 197 2.53 -17.25 6.35
N ALA A 198 1.97 -16.05 6.46
CA ALA A 198 0.52 -15.85 6.59
C ALA A 198 -0.25 -16.40 5.39
N ASN A 199 0.24 -16.15 4.16
CA ASN A 199 -0.35 -16.72 2.95
C ASN A 199 -0.24 -18.24 2.88
N ARG A 200 0.83 -18.83 3.43
CA ARG A 200 0.97 -20.29 3.50
C ARG A 200 -0.02 -20.89 4.48
N GLU A 201 -0.19 -20.30 5.66
CA GLU A 201 -1.16 -20.75 6.67
C GLU A 201 -2.61 -20.63 6.15
N MET A 202 -2.93 -19.56 5.41
CA MET A 202 -4.22 -19.41 4.72
C MET A 202 -4.49 -20.56 3.76
N LYS A 203 -3.53 -20.90 2.89
CA LYS A 203 -3.66 -22.01 1.94
C LYS A 203 -3.87 -23.35 2.64
N ILE A 204 -3.14 -23.61 3.71
CA ILE A 204 -3.28 -24.84 4.50
C ILE A 204 -4.69 -24.92 5.12
N THR A 205 -5.17 -23.81 5.68
CA THR A 205 -6.50 -23.73 6.32
C THR A 205 -7.63 -23.91 5.30
N GLN A 206 -7.53 -23.29 4.11
CA GLN A 206 -8.50 -23.48 3.03
C GLN A 206 -8.56 -24.94 2.56
N VAL A 207 -7.41 -25.59 2.36
CA VAL A 207 -7.35 -27.02 1.98
C VAL A 207 -7.99 -27.91 3.06
N GLN A 208 -7.80 -27.59 4.34
CA GLN A 208 -8.46 -28.31 5.44
C GLN A 208 -9.98 -28.10 5.44
N HIS A 209 -10.46 -26.89 5.14
CA HIS A 209 -11.89 -26.59 5.06
C HIS A 209 -12.56 -27.35 3.90
N VAL A 210 -11.90 -27.42 2.73
CA VAL A 210 -12.40 -28.19 1.57
C VAL A 210 -12.41 -29.69 1.85
N ASN A 211 -11.34 -30.24 2.43
CA ASN A 211 -11.27 -31.66 2.77
C ASN A 211 -12.26 -32.03 3.89
N GLY A 212 -12.45 -31.16 4.88
CA GLY A 212 -13.44 -31.34 5.95
C GLY A 212 -14.88 -31.29 5.44
N ALA A 213 -15.19 -30.37 4.53
CA ALA A 213 -16.50 -30.31 3.86
C ALA A 213 -16.74 -31.57 3.01
N SER A 214 -15.74 -32.03 2.25
CA SER A 214 -15.84 -33.29 1.48
C SER A 214 -16.13 -34.48 2.39
N ASN A 215 -15.36 -34.66 3.47
CA ASN A 215 -15.55 -35.79 4.39
C ASN A 215 -16.89 -35.72 5.12
N GLY A 216 -17.33 -34.55 5.58
CA GLY A 216 -18.64 -34.39 6.22
C GLY A 216 -19.81 -34.65 5.26
N THR A 217 -19.66 -34.32 3.97
CA THR A 217 -20.67 -34.64 2.96
C THR A 217 -20.70 -36.15 2.69
N THR A 218 -19.55 -36.82 2.66
CA THR A 218 -19.47 -38.27 2.52
C THR A 218 -20.10 -38.99 3.72
N GLU A 219 -19.83 -38.55 4.95
CA GLU A 219 -20.44 -39.11 6.16
C GLU A 219 -21.96 -38.88 6.23
N LEU A 220 -22.46 -37.73 5.78
CA LEU A 220 -23.91 -37.46 5.73
C LEU A 220 -24.63 -38.29 4.66
N VAL A 221 -24.01 -38.49 3.50
CA VAL A 221 -24.54 -39.37 2.44
C VAL A 221 -24.54 -40.82 2.92
N GLU A 222 -23.47 -41.29 3.55
CA GLU A 222 -23.36 -42.65 4.10
C GLU A 222 -24.36 -42.87 5.26
N ALA A 223 -24.56 -41.87 6.12
CA ALA A 223 -25.55 -41.91 7.20
C ALA A 223 -27.02 -41.85 6.71
N GLN A 224 -27.29 -41.23 5.55
CA GLN A 224 -28.61 -41.29 4.91
C GLN A 224 -28.85 -42.64 4.22
N ASP A 225 -27.82 -43.22 3.58
CA ASP A 225 -27.93 -44.51 2.90
C ASP A 225 -28.21 -45.66 3.88
N VAL A 226 -27.56 -45.65 5.05
CA VAL A 226 -27.79 -46.65 6.12
C VAL A 226 -29.21 -46.54 6.74
N ARG A 227 -29.80 -45.34 6.80
CA ARG A 227 -31.19 -45.15 7.28
C ARG A 227 -32.25 -45.42 6.21
N GLY A 228 -31.88 -45.38 4.93
CA GLY A 228 -32.76 -45.77 3.81
C GLY A 228 -33.00 -47.28 3.71
N PHE A 229 -32.10 -48.09 4.26
CA PHE A 229 -32.17 -49.55 4.18
C PHE A 229 -32.85 -50.26 5.36
N THR A 230 -33.19 -49.55 6.44
CA THR A 230 -33.73 -50.17 7.67
C THR A 230 -35.26 -50.16 7.81
N THR A 231 -36.01 -49.58 6.86
CA THR A 231 -37.49 -49.46 6.94
C THR A 231 -38.28 -50.46 6.08
N VAL A 232 -37.65 -51.47 5.46
CA VAL A 232 -38.35 -52.43 4.58
C VAL A 232 -38.12 -53.88 4.99
N VAL A 233 -38.12 -54.23 6.27
CA VAL A 233 -38.26 -55.65 6.70
C VAL A 233 -38.98 -55.74 8.05
N GLN A 234 -40.27 -55.38 8.09
CA GLN A 234 -41.16 -55.88 9.16
C GLN A 234 -42.65 -55.81 8.79
N GLN A 235 -43.05 -56.42 7.67
CA GLN A 235 -44.41 -56.90 7.49
C GLN A 235 -44.38 -58.23 6.73
N GLY A 236 -44.88 -59.27 7.37
CA GLY A 236 -44.93 -60.66 6.91
C GLY A 236 -45.20 -61.58 8.07
#